data_AF-A0A8D8S8U4-F1
#
_entry.id   AF-A0A8D8S8U4-F1
#
_cell.length_a   1.000
_cell.length_b   1.000
_cell.length_c   1.000
_cell.angle_alpha   90.00
_cell.angle_beta   90.00
_cell.angle_gamma   90.00
#
_symmetry.space_group_name_H-M   'P 1'
#
loop_
_entity.id
_entity.type
_entity.pdbx_description
1 polymer ?
#
loop_
_entity_poly.entity_id
_entity_poly.type
_entity_poly.pdbx_seq_one_letter_code
_entity_poly.pdbx_strand_id
1 'polypeptide(L)'
;MPPKGRNKPTPMVMFMNELRDEMEFKHKKKFKVPFDEALYELCKPIYDELSEDEKQHYKDLAKSAWTGIRDDKNKKLTSGGIPVAQIEREDQEKRLKKKIENMEIEKQFNFDINTILAMEIVVIHVNWFCKISDDSFVPAEVALARFSLQQGFIDAYHCFPQYDFPPGTKGESKTHSERTHQIPLYDFSEKLENWPIIFRDILKFLSKGNPTSLMDGNCFPLYTMDDDVNDITSRNAVRCFLNLITSSANYGETFSGDNPHEKYFKLYNLSKLLYELKSKDQSFAHHAALFD
;
A
#
# COMPACT_ATOMS: atom_id res chain seq x y z
N MET A 1 0.66 41.64 0.75
CA MET A 1 -0.17 41.83 -0.46
C MET A 1 -1.15 40.67 -0.55
N PRO A 2 -2.46 40.90 -0.65
CA PRO A 2 -3.40 39.79 -0.84
C PRO A 2 -3.19 39.14 -2.22
N PRO A 3 -3.29 37.82 -2.34
CA PRO A 3 -3.16 37.16 -3.64
C PRO A 3 -4.32 37.60 -4.54
N LYS A 4 -4.01 38.06 -5.76
CA LYS A 4 -5.00 38.39 -6.78
C LYS A 4 -5.93 37.19 -6.97
N GLY A 5 -7.24 37.40 -6.77
CA GLY A 5 -8.26 36.39 -6.96
C GLY A 5 -8.22 35.78 -8.37
N ARG A 6 -8.66 34.53 -8.49
CA ARG A 6 -8.71 33.81 -9.78
C ARG A 6 -9.54 34.59 -10.79
N ASN A 7 -8.93 35.04 -11.90
CA ASN A 7 -9.67 35.67 -12.98
C ASN A 7 -10.47 34.61 -13.74
N LYS A 8 -11.79 34.76 -13.76
CA LYS A 8 -12.69 33.91 -14.54
C LYS A 8 -12.30 34.02 -16.03
N PRO A 9 -12.06 32.89 -16.73
CA PRO A 9 -11.81 32.93 -18.16
C PRO A 9 -12.99 33.58 -18.87
N THR A 10 -12.71 34.54 -19.73
CA THR A 10 -13.75 35.25 -20.50
C THR A 10 -13.96 34.54 -21.85
N PRO A 11 -15.15 34.62 -22.45
CA PRO A 11 -15.42 34.07 -23.78
C PRO A 11 -14.43 34.57 -24.84
N MET A 12 -14.07 35.86 -24.76
CA MET A 12 -13.07 36.49 -25.62
C MET A 12 -11.69 35.82 -25.51
N VAL A 13 -11.27 35.42 -24.31
CA VAL A 13 -9.98 34.72 -24.12
C VAL A 13 -10.00 33.33 -24.76
N MET A 14 -11.15 32.65 -24.80
CA MET A 14 -11.29 31.36 -25.49
C MET A 14 -11.15 31.54 -27.01
N PHE A 15 -11.84 32.53 -27.57
CA PHE A 15 -11.75 32.88 -28.98
C PHE A 15 -10.33 33.25 -29.42
N MET A 16 -9.64 34.07 -28.63
CA MET A 16 -8.26 34.46 -28.92
C MET A 16 -7.29 33.27 -28.91
N ASN A 17 -7.50 32.28 -28.02
CA ASN A 17 -6.68 31.07 -28.00
C ASN A 17 -6.91 30.23 -29.26
N GLU A 18 -8.15 30.07 -29.71
CA GLU A 18 -8.47 29.33 -30.94
C GLU A 18 -7.87 30.02 -32.17
N LEU A 19 -8.07 31.34 -32.31
CA LEU A 19 -7.47 32.11 -33.41
C LEU A 19 -5.95 32.06 -33.40
N ARG A 20 -5.32 32.10 -32.22
CA ARG A 20 -3.86 31.92 -32.12
C ARG A 20 -3.46 30.54 -32.62
N ASP A 21 -4.13 29.49 -32.17
CA ASP A 21 -3.80 28.12 -32.55
C ASP A 21 -3.98 27.90 -34.07
N GLU A 22 -5.01 28.51 -34.68
CA GLU A 22 -5.16 28.55 -36.14
C GLU A 22 -4.00 29.27 -36.84
N MET A 23 -3.58 30.42 -36.32
CA MET A 23 -2.46 31.19 -36.88
C MET A 23 -1.13 30.43 -36.75
N GLU A 24 -0.89 29.77 -35.61
CA GLU A 24 0.30 28.92 -35.39
C GLU A 24 0.31 27.71 -36.33
N PHE A 25 -0.85 27.10 -36.55
CA PHE A 25 -1.01 25.99 -37.48
C PHE A 25 -0.73 26.42 -38.93
N LYS A 26 -1.30 27.55 -39.36
CA LYS A 26 -1.08 28.11 -40.70
C LYS A 26 0.38 28.51 -40.94
N HIS A 27 1.06 29.06 -39.93
CA HIS A 27 2.43 29.58 -40.07
C HIS A 27 3.53 28.60 -39.62
N LYS A 28 3.16 27.39 -39.14
CA LYS A 28 4.07 26.34 -38.62
C LYS A 28 5.11 26.85 -37.62
N LYS A 29 4.78 27.90 -36.87
CA LYS A 29 5.64 28.52 -35.85
C LYS A 29 4.77 28.87 -34.65
N LYS A 30 5.26 28.52 -33.45
CA LYS A 30 4.62 28.93 -32.20
C LYS A 30 4.92 30.39 -31.88
N PHE A 31 3.94 31.13 -31.40
CA PHE A 31 4.15 32.48 -30.88
C PHE A 31 4.96 32.37 -29.58
N LYS A 32 6.02 33.19 -29.46
CA LYS A 32 6.93 33.18 -28.29
C LYS A 32 6.54 34.17 -27.20
N VAL A 33 5.51 34.98 -27.41
CA VAL A 33 5.14 36.13 -26.56
C VAL A 33 3.87 35.82 -25.76
N PRO A 34 3.75 36.29 -24.49
CA PRO A 34 2.53 36.08 -23.69
C PRO A 34 1.34 36.83 -24.29
N PHE A 35 0.14 36.40 -23.86
CA PHE A 35 -1.17 36.98 -24.18
C PHE A 35 -1.15 38.52 -24.12
N ASP A 36 -1.04 39.15 -25.28
CA ASP A 36 -0.70 40.56 -25.47
C ASP A 36 -1.91 41.42 -25.82
N GLU A 37 -1.85 42.70 -25.43
CA GLU A 37 -2.87 43.72 -25.71
C GLU A 37 -3.11 43.88 -27.23
N ALA A 38 -2.07 43.67 -28.04
CA ALA A 38 -2.12 43.71 -29.50
C ALA A 38 -3.00 42.59 -30.10
N LEU A 39 -2.95 41.36 -29.56
CA LEU A 39 -3.82 40.28 -30.03
C LEU A 39 -5.28 40.57 -29.65
N TYR A 40 -5.52 41.19 -28.49
CA TYR A 40 -6.86 41.59 -28.09
C TYR A 40 -7.43 42.65 -29.03
N GLU A 41 -6.66 43.67 -29.39
CA GLU A 41 -7.07 44.71 -30.35
C GLU A 41 -7.37 44.14 -31.74
N LEU A 42 -6.62 43.12 -32.19
CA LEU A 42 -6.87 42.44 -33.46
C LEU A 42 -8.13 41.57 -33.42
N CYS A 43 -8.31 40.81 -32.33
CA CYS A 43 -9.43 39.87 -32.22
C CYS A 43 -10.75 40.56 -31.88
N LYS A 44 -10.74 41.72 -31.20
CA LYS A 44 -11.95 42.42 -30.75
C LYS A 44 -12.92 42.74 -31.89
N PRO A 45 -12.52 43.38 -33.01
CA PRO A 45 -13.46 43.66 -34.11
C PRO A 45 -14.02 42.37 -34.73
N ILE A 46 -13.19 41.34 -34.86
CA ILE A 46 -13.59 40.04 -35.42
C ILE A 46 -14.59 39.35 -34.50
N TYR A 47 -14.37 39.40 -33.19
CA TYR A 47 -15.27 38.84 -32.20
C TYR A 47 -16.61 39.57 -32.13
N ASP A 48 -16.60 40.90 -32.29
CA ASP A 48 -17.82 41.71 -32.29
C ASP A 48 -18.69 41.42 -33.52
N GLU A 49 -18.09 41.07 -34.67
CA GLU A 49 -18.76 40.65 -35.91
C GLU A 49 -19.33 39.23 -35.89
N LEU A 50 -18.94 38.38 -34.93
CA LEU A 50 -19.47 37.01 -34.81
C LEU A 50 -20.97 37.01 -34.55
N SER A 51 -21.65 35.98 -35.06
CA SER A 51 -23.05 35.73 -34.78
C SER A 51 -23.28 35.41 -33.30
N GLU A 52 -24.52 35.58 -32.82
CA GLU A 52 -24.85 35.27 -31.42
C GLU A 52 -24.69 33.77 -31.10
N ASP A 53 -24.88 32.88 -32.08
CA ASP A 53 -24.67 31.44 -31.92
C ASP A 53 -23.18 31.08 -31.74
N GLU A 54 -22.30 31.72 -32.50
CA GLU A 54 -20.83 31.55 -32.36
C GLU A 54 -20.32 32.16 -31.05
N LYS A 55 -20.84 33.33 -30.65
CA LYS A 55 -20.55 33.92 -29.33
C LYS A 55 -21.03 33.01 -28.20
N GLN A 56 -22.14 32.29 -28.39
CA GLN A 56 -22.65 31.34 -27.41
C GLN A 56 -21.72 30.13 -27.25
N HIS A 57 -21.15 29.62 -28.33
CA HIS A 57 -20.12 28.58 -28.29
C HIS A 57 -18.94 28.96 -27.37
N TYR A 58 -18.40 30.17 -27.51
CA TYR A 58 -17.31 30.66 -26.65
C TYR A 58 -17.71 30.91 -25.20
N LYS A 59 -18.97 31.29 -24.94
CA LYS A 59 -19.53 31.38 -23.59
C LYS A 59 -19.57 30.02 -22.91
N ASP A 60 -19.95 28.98 -23.65
CA ASP A 60 -20.00 27.61 -23.13
C ASP A 60 -18.61 27.02 -22.89
N LEU A 61 -17.64 27.30 -23.78
CA LEU A 61 -16.23 26.96 -23.58
C LEU A 61 -15.62 27.66 -22.35
N ALA A 62 -15.90 28.95 -22.16
CA ALA A 62 -15.41 29.68 -20.98
C ALA A 62 -16.01 29.13 -19.68
N LYS A 63 -17.27 28.69 -19.72
CA LYS A 63 -17.96 28.06 -18.58
C LYS A 63 -17.37 26.68 -18.26
N SER A 64 -17.11 25.84 -19.27
CA SER A 64 -16.50 24.52 -19.10
C SER A 64 -15.05 24.61 -18.59
N ALA A 65 -14.26 25.56 -19.12
CA ALA A 65 -12.91 25.85 -18.66
C ALA A 65 -12.90 26.33 -17.19
N TRP A 66 -13.85 27.19 -16.80
CA TRP A 66 -13.99 27.62 -15.40
C TRP A 66 -14.36 26.47 -14.46
N THR A 67 -15.23 25.54 -14.90
CA THR A 67 -15.54 24.34 -14.12
C THR A 67 -14.33 23.42 -13.98
N GLY A 68 -13.54 23.22 -15.05
CA GLY A 68 -12.31 22.43 -15.00
C GLY A 68 -11.24 23.03 -14.07
N ILE A 69 -11.09 24.37 -14.06
CA ILE A 69 -10.16 25.06 -13.16
C ILE A 69 -10.61 24.98 -11.69
N ARG A 70 -11.93 25.00 -11.41
CA ARG A 70 -12.46 24.78 -10.06
C ARG A 70 -12.26 23.34 -9.59
N ASP A 71 -12.23 22.38 -10.50
CA ASP A 71 -12.17 20.96 -10.17
C ASP A 71 -10.77 20.32 -10.33
N ASP A 72 -9.77 21.13 -10.68
CA ASP A 72 -8.38 20.70 -10.77
C ASP A 72 -7.84 20.25 -9.40
N LYS A 73 -7.94 18.94 -9.14
CA LYS A 73 -7.53 18.29 -7.89
C LYS A 73 -6.03 18.42 -7.59
N ASN A 74 -5.20 18.73 -8.60
CA ASN A 74 -3.77 18.98 -8.40
C ASN A 74 -3.50 20.31 -7.67
N LYS A 75 -4.47 21.23 -7.66
CA LYS A 75 -4.36 22.55 -6.99
C LYS A 75 -5.19 22.64 -5.72
N LYS A 76 -6.03 21.64 -5.43
CA LYS A 76 -6.71 21.50 -4.14
C LYS A 76 -5.69 20.93 -3.16
N LEU A 77 -5.26 21.74 -2.20
CA LEU A 77 -4.34 21.33 -1.15
C LEU A 77 -5.13 20.95 0.10
N THR A 78 -4.65 19.96 0.85
CA THR A 78 -5.13 19.69 2.20
C THR A 78 -4.66 20.78 3.17
N SER A 79 -5.18 20.76 4.40
CA SER A 79 -4.70 21.64 5.48
C SER A 79 -3.19 21.50 5.75
N GLY A 80 -2.59 20.36 5.38
CA GLY A 80 -1.14 20.11 5.42
C GLY A 80 -0.37 20.52 4.17
N GLY A 81 -1.01 21.17 3.18
CA GLY A 81 -0.35 21.64 1.96
C GLY A 81 -0.08 20.56 0.90
N ILE A 82 -0.64 19.36 1.06
CA ILE A 82 -0.47 18.24 0.13
C ILE A 82 -1.57 18.28 -0.94
N PRO A 83 -1.27 18.14 -2.25
CA PRO A 83 -2.30 18.04 -3.28
C PRO A 83 -3.24 16.85 -3.05
N VAL A 84 -4.55 17.09 -3.11
CA VAL A 84 -5.58 16.04 -2.97
C VAL A 84 -5.40 14.94 -4.03
N ALA A 85 -4.99 15.32 -5.25
CA ALA A 85 -4.68 14.36 -6.30
C ALA A 85 -3.53 13.39 -5.95
N GLN A 86 -2.58 13.81 -5.11
CA GLN A 86 -1.50 12.94 -4.64
C GLN A 86 -2.07 11.90 -3.66
N ILE A 87 -2.88 12.35 -2.70
CA ILE A 87 -3.52 11.46 -1.71
C ILE A 87 -4.44 10.44 -2.39
N GLU A 88 -5.25 10.89 -3.37
CA GLU A 88 -6.11 9.98 -4.13
C GLU A 88 -5.30 8.93 -4.90
N ARG A 89 -4.13 9.31 -5.44
CA ARG A 89 -3.24 8.38 -6.14
C ARG A 89 -2.65 7.35 -5.18
N GLU A 90 -2.12 7.79 -4.05
CA GLU A 90 -1.58 6.92 -3.01
C GLU A 90 -2.64 5.93 -2.47
N ASP A 91 -3.87 6.40 -2.27
CA ASP A 91 -4.99 5.54 -1.85
C ASP A 91 -5.39 4.54 -2.95
N GLN A 92 -5.41 4.96 -4.22
CA GLN A 92 -5.65 4.06 -5.34
C GLN A 92 -4.57 2.98 -5.45
N GLU A 93 -3.30 3.34 -5.33
CA GLU A 93 -2.18 2.38 -5.35
C GLU A 93 -2.28 1.38 -4.20
N LYS A 94 -2.60 1.84 -2.98
CA LYS A 94 -2.85 0.96 -1.82
C LYS A 94 -4.00 -0.01 -2.08
N ARG A 95 -5.13 0.49 -2.62
CA ARG A 95 -6.29 -0.36 -2.98
C ARG A 95 -5.95 -1.39 -4.05
N LEU A 96 -5.17 -1.01 -5.06
CA LEU A 96 -4.73 -1.93 -6.11
C LEU A 96 -3.82 -3.02 -5.54
N LYS A 97 -2.85 -2.67 -4.70
CA LYS A 97 -1.98 -3.64 -4.02
C LYS A 97 -2.79 -4.63 -3.19
N LYS A 98 -3.72 -4.13 -2.35
CA LYS A 98 -4.61 -4.98 -1.53
C LYS A 98 -5.51 -5.88 -2.40
N LYS A 99 -5.98 -5.38 -3.55
CA LYS A 99 -6.77 -6.18 -4.50
C LYS A 99 -5.95 -7.29 -5.14
N ILE A 100 -4.70 -7.01 -5.53
CA ILE A 100 -3.79 -8.02 -6.09
C ILE A 100 -3.51 -9.12 -5.07
N GLU A 101 -3.18 -8.74 -3.84
CA GLU A 101 -2.96 -9.67 -2.73
C GLU A 101 -4.19 -10.58 -2.50
N ASN A 102 -5.39 -9.99 -2.45
CA ASN A 102 -6.62 -10.75 -2.28
C ASN A 102 -6.84 -11.76 -3.43
N MET A 103 -6.55 -11.37 -4.67
CA MET A 103 -6.65 -12.27 -5.82
C MET A 103 -5.62 -13.41 -5.77
N GLU A 104 -4.42 -13.17 -5.24
CA GLU A 104 -3.41 -14.23 -5.03
C GLU A 104 -3.90 -15.26 -4.00
N ILE A 105 -4.46 -14.79 -2.87
CA ILE A 105 -5.07 -15.67 -1.86
C ILE A 105 -6.23 -16.47 -2.47
N GLU A 106 -7.15 -15.80 -3.18
CA GLU A 106 -8.29 -16.47 -3.82
C GLU A 106 -7.83 -17.57 -4.79
N LYS A 107 -6.79 -17.30 -5.60
CA LYS A 107 -6.22 -18.31 -6.51
C LYS A 107 -5.63 -19.51 -5.76
N GLN A 108 -4.90 -19.27 -4.67
CA GLN A 108 -4.27 -20.34 -3.89
C GLN A 108 -5.28 -21.25 -3.21
N PHE A 109 -6.46 -20.73 -2.85
CA PHE A 109 -7.54 -21.50 -2.23
C PHE A 109 -8.66 -21.84 -3.21
N ASN A 110 -8.44 -21.69 -4.51
CA ASN A 110 -9.37 -22.12 -5.55
C ASN A 110 -9.17 -23.58 -5.97
N PHE A 111 -8.96 -24.47 -4.99
CA PHE A 111 -8.87 -25.91 -5.20
C PHE A 111 -10.07 -26.64 -4.55
N ASP A 112 -10.14 -27.95 -4.78
CA ASP A 112 -11.12 -28.80 -4.09
C ASP A 112 -10.89 -28.79 -2.58
N ILE A 113 -11.96 -29.00 -1.81
CA ILE A 113 -11.93 -28.96 -0.35
C ILE A 113 -10.93 -29.98 0.21
N ASN A 114 -10.80 -31.16 -0.41
CA ASN A 114 -9.85 -32.18 0.03
C ASN A 114 -8.39 -31.71 -0.06
N THR A 115 -8.06 -30.93 -1.10
CA THR A 115 -6.74 -30.32 -1.26
C THR A 115 -6.51 -29.23 -0.22
N ILE A 116 -7.52 -28.39 0.02
CA ILE A 116 -7.44 -27.30 1.02
C ILE A 116 -7.27 -27.87 2.43
N LEU A 117 -7.94 -28.98 2.75
CA LEU A 117 -7.88 -29.59 4.07
C LEU A 117 -6.46 -30.04 4.44
N ALA A 118 -5.74 -30.63 3.49
CA ALA A 118 -4.38 -31.11 3.68
C ALA A 118 -3.31 -30.01 3.50
N MET A 119 -3.67 -28.82 3.01
CA MET A 119 -2.71 -27.76 2.74
C MET A 119 -2.13 -27.18 4.04
N GLU A 120 -0.80 -27.09 4.08
CA GLU A 120 -0.07 -26.47 5.18
C GLU A 120 -0.10 -24.95 5.04
N ILE A 121 -0.52 -24.27 6.09
CA ILE A 121 -0.60 -22.82 6.21
C ILE A 121 0.32 -22.40 7.35
N VAL A 122 1.11 -21.35 7.11
CA VAL A 122 2.04 -20.82 8.12
C VAL A 122 1.64 -19.40 8.50
N VAL A 123 1.28 -19.22 9.77
CA VAL A 123 1.01 -17.89 10.35
C VAL A 123 2.26 -17.39 11.08
N ILE A 124 2.53 -16.09 10.96
CA ILE A 124 3.64 -15.41 11.61
C ILE A 124 3.12 -14.28 12.52
N HIS A 125 3.73 -14.18 13.70
CA HIS A 125 3.46 -13.15 14.70
C HIS A 125 4.78 -12.58 15.21
N VAL A 126 4.84 -11.25 15.37
CA VAL A 126 6.02 -10.55 15.89
C VAL A 126 5.59 -9.61 17.02
N ASN A 127 6.05 -9.89 18.23
CA ASN A 127 6.02 -8.91 19.32
C ASN A 127 7.18 -7.92 19.10
N TRP A 128 6.98 -6.66 19.46
CA TRP A 128 7.98 -5.60 19.30
C TRP A 128 8.11 -4.77 20.58
N PHE A 129 9.33 -4.30 20.86
CA PHE A 129 9.59 -3.44 22.01
C PHE A 129 9.17 -1.99 21.74
N CYS A 130 9.63 -1.40 20.63
CA CYS A 130 9.26 -0.03 20.26
C CYS A 130 9.10 0.14 18.76
N LYS A 131 8.26 1.12 18.42
CA LYS A 131 8.05 1.63 17.06
C LYS A 131 8.94 2.86 16.85
N ILE A 132 9.86 2.79 15.90
CA ILE A 132 10.76 3.90 15.54
C ILE A 132 10.08 4.82 14.52
N SER A 133 9.40 4.22 13.55
CA SER A 133 8.58 4.88 12.55
C SER A 133 7.43 3.96 12.13
N ASP A 134 6.56 4.39 11.21
CA ASP A 134 5.45 3.56 10.72
C ASP A 134 5.88 2.21 10.15
N ASP A 135 7.11 2.12 9.63
CA ASP A 135 7.65 0.95 8.96
C ASP A 135 8.86 0.33 9.68
N SER A 136 9.22 0.85 10.86
CA SER A 136 10.43 0.44 11.58
C SER A 136 10.14 0.12 13.03
N PHE A 137 10.45 -1.12 13.41
CA PHE A 137 10.15 -1.71 14.71
C PHE A 137 11.39 -2.44 15.24
N VAL A 138 11.54 -2.46 16.57
CA VAL A 138 12.51 -3.32 17.24
C VAL A 138 11.78 -4.58 17.68
N PRO A 139 11.94 -5.73 17.01
CA PRO A 139 11.22 -6.94 17.37
C PRO A 139 11.76 -7.52 18.68
N ALA A 140 10.86 -8.06 19.49
CA ALA A 140 11.14 -8.66 20.78
C ALA A 140 11.10 -10.20 20.69
N GLU A 141 10.12 -10.73 20.00
CA GLU A 141 9.88 -12.16 19.85
C GLU A 141 9.22 -12.42 18.51
N VAL A 142 9.58 -13.53 17.88
CA VAL A 142 8.96 -13.99 16.64
C VAL A 142 8.48 -15.43 16.81
N ALA A 143 7.26 -15.70 16.36
CA ALA A 143 6.69 -17.03 16.29
C ALA A 143 6.11 -17.30 14.90
N LEU A 144 6.41 -18.47 14.36
CA LEU A 144 5.75 -19.05 13.20
C LEU A 144 5.05 -20.33 13.64
N ALA A 145 3.77 -20.46 13.30
CA ALA A 145 2.98 -21.65 13.59
C ALA A 145 2.46 -22.23 12.28
N ARG A 146 2.59 -23.55 12.13
CA ARG A 146 2.08 -24.28 10.98
C ARG A 146 0.84 -25.06 11.35
N PHE A 147 -0.14 -25.01 10.47
CA PHE A 147 -1.37 -25.76 10.60
C PHE A 147 -1.86 -26.29 9.25
N SER A 148 -2.68 -27.32 9.30
CA SER A 148 -3.59 -27.68 8.21
C SER A 148 -5.00 -27.83 8.80
N LEU A 149 -6.04 -27.72 7.99
CA LEU A 149 -7.40 -27.95 8.51
C LEU A 149 -7.61 -29.42 8.88
N GLN A 150 -6.87 -30.35 8.26
CA GLN A 150 -6.94 -31.77 8.54
C GLN A 150 -6.28 -32.15 9.87
N GLN A 151 -5.09 -31.61 10.17
CA GLN A 151 -4.31 -31.98 11.36
C GLN A 151 -4.41 -30.95 12.49
N GLY A 152 -4.95 -29.76 12.22
CA GLY A 152 -4.85 -28.63 13.13
C GLY A 152 -3.40 -28.16 13.21
N PHE A 153 -2.90 -27.95 14.44
CA PHE A 153 -1.53 -27.56 14.69
C PHE A 153 -0.52 -28.67 14.34
N ILE A 154 0.52 -28.34 13.58
CA ILE A 154 1.55 -29.28 13.12
C ILE A 154 2.85 -29.07 13.91
N ASP A 155 3.45 -27.88 13.78
CA ASP A 155 4.66 -27.48 14.49
C ASP A 155 4.77 -25.95 14.61
N ALA A 156 5.73 -25.50 15.41
CA ALA A 156 6.03 -24.08 15.56
C ALA A 156 7.55 -23.85 15.65
N TYR A 157 7.96 -22.68 15.19
CA TYR A 157 9.27 -22.10 15.42
C TYR A 157 9.08 -20.80 16.19
N HIS A 158 9.84 -20.59 17.27
CA HIS A 158 9.85 -19.33 17.99
C HIS A 158 11.29 -18.97 18.39
N CYS A 159 11.58 -17.66 18.47
CA CYS A 159 12.87 -17.16 18.91
C CYS A 159 12.77 -15.73 19.43
N PHE A 160 13.79 -15.32 20.19
CA PHE A 160 13.99 -13.95 20.65
C PHE A 160 15.16 -13.33 19.88
N PRO A 161 14.93 -12.40 18.95
CA PRO A 161 16.02 -11.78 18.21
C PRO A 161 16.92 -10.94 19.10
N GLN A 162 18.22 -10.91 18.80
CA GLN A 162 19.10 -9.91 19.38
C GLN A 162 18.70 -8.51 18.88
N TYR A 163 18.64 -7.55 19.80
CA TYR A 163 18.20 -6.19 19.51
C TYR A 163 19.17 -5.16 20.08
N ASP A 164 19.22 -4.01 19.40
CA ASP A 164 19.85 -2.79 19.90
C ASP A 164 18.81 -1.68 19.95
N PHE A 165 18.63 -1.07 21.13
CA PHE A 165 17.67 0.02 21.28
C PHE A 165 18.22 1.32 20.68
N PRO A 166 17.46 1.98 19.78
CA PRO A 166 17.79 3.34 19.38
C PRO A 166 17.85 4.28 20.60
N PRO A 167 18.73 5.30 20.57
CA PRO A 167 18.78 6.27 21.64
C PRO A 167 17.42 6.92 21.91
N GLY A 168 17.00 6.98 23.17
CA GLY A 168 15.76 7.62 23.59
C GLY A 168 14.50 6.73 23.60
N THR A 169 14.53 5.52 23.04
CA THR A 169 13.31 4.67 22.95
C THR A 169 13.06 3.80 24.18
N LYS A 170 14.06 3.59 25.04
CA LYS A 170 14.02 2.66 26.19
C LYS A 170 12.81 2.86 27.13
N GLY A 171 12.40 4.11 27.38
CA GLY A 171 11.26 4.40 28.27
C GLY A 171 9.92 3.95 27.68
N GLU A 172 9.72 4.20 26.39
CA GLU A 172 8.55 3.73 25.65
C GLU A 172 8.58 2.20 25.51
N SER A 173 9.76 1.63 25.19
CA SER A 173 9.95 0.19 25.10
C SER A 173 9.58 -0.55 26.39
N LYS A 174 9.95 0.01 27.54
CA LYS A 174 9.61 -0.56 28.84
C LYS A 174 8.10 -0.53 29.08
N THR A 175 7.48 0.63 28.85
CA THR A 175 6.02 0.81 29.01
C THR A 175 5.24 -0.13 28.09
N HIS A 176 5.65 -0.25 26.82
CA HIS A 176 5.02 -1.15 25.87
C HIS A 176 5.15 -2.60 26.33
N SER A 177 6.36 -3.03 26.65
CA SER A 177 6.63 -4.39 27.11
C SER A 177 5.78 -4.76 28.34
N GLU A 178 5.78 -3.91 29.38
CA GLU A 178 4.99 -4.15 30.59
C GLU A 178 3.48 -4.24 30.32
N ARG A 179 2.98 -3.53 29.31
CA ARG A 179 1.57 -3.55 28.91
C ARG A 179 1.20 -4.76 28.04
N THR A 180 2.13 -5.25 27.22
CA THR A 180 1.81 -6.23 26.16
C THR A 180 2.41 -7.61 26.43
N HIS A 181 3.68 -7.81 26.07
CA HIS A 181 4.31 -9.13 26.00
C HIS A 181 5.15 -9.48 27.24
N GLN A 182 5.40 -8.53 28.14
CA GLN A 182 6.14 -8.70 29.40
C GLN A 182 7.56 -9.27 29.23
N ILE A 183 8.17 -9.04 28.07
CA ILE A 183 9.55 -9.46 27.81
C ILE A 183 10.48 -8.40 28.41
N PRO A 184 11.33 -8.72 29.37
CA PRO A 184 12.17 -7.72 30.01
C PRO A 184 13.21 -7.17 29.02
N LEU A 185 13.51 -5.87 29.14
CA LEU A 185 14.51 -5.19 28.30
C LEU A 185 15.96 -5.51 28.71
N TYR A 186 16.14 -5.99 29.94
CA TYR A 186 17.43 -6.29 30.56
C TYR A 186 17.32 -7.59 31.34
N ASP A 187 18.45 -8.25 31.60
CA ASP A 187 18.52 -9.47 32.41
C ASP A 187 17.59 -10.59 31.92
N PHE A 188 17.44 -10.68 30.59
CA PHE A 188 16.61 -11.71 29.97
C PHE A 188 17.35 -13.05 29.98
N SER A 189 16.73 -14.07 30.58
CA SER A 189 17.33 -15.39 30.78
C SER A 189 17.36 -16.25 29.52
N GLU A 190 16.49 -15.95 28.56
CA GLU A 190 16.40 -16.70 27.31
C GLU A 190 17.52 -16.33 26.35
N LYS A 191 17.85 -17.28 25.49
CA LYS A 191 18.89 -17.10 24.47
C LYS A 191 18.41 -16.11 23.40
N LEU A 192 19.17 -15.03 23.22
CA LEU A 192 19.01 -14.13 22.07
C LEU A 192 19.67 -14.75 20.83
N GLU A 193 18.94 -14.78 19.73
CA GLU A 193 19.38 -15.35 18.45
C GLU A 193 19.86 -14.25 17.50
N ASN A 194 20.93 -14.54 16.76
CA ASN A 194 21.47 -13.63 15.76
C ASN A 194 20.65 -13.68 14.46
N TRP A 195 20.48 -12.53 13.79
CA TRP A 195 19.67 -12.43 12.57
C TRP A 195 19.97 -13.46 11.47
N PRO A 196 21.25 -13.76 11.10
CA PRO A 196 21.53 -14.76 10.08
C PRO A 196 21.13 -16.18 10.49
N ILE A 197 21.20 -16.48 11.80
CA ILE A 197 20.76 -17.77 12.35
C ILE A 197 19.25 -17.88 12.25
N ILE A 198 18.53 -16.82 12.67
CA ILE A 198 17.07 -16.74 12.58
C ILE A 198 16.62 -16.93 11.13
N PHE A 199 17.24 -16.25 10.17
CA PHE A 199 16.91 -16.39 8.75
C PHE A 199 17.04 -17.85 8.27
N ARG A 200 18.18 -18.49 8.55
CA ARG A 200 18.43 -19.88 8.19
C ARG A 200 17.44 -20.83 8.85
N ASP A 201 17.14 -20.61 10.12
CA ASP A 201 16.28 -21.49 10.90
C ASP A 201 14.81 -21.36 10.48
N ILE A 202 14.36 -20.16 10.10
CA ILE A 202 13.05 -19.94 9.46
C ILE A 202 12.99 -20.64 8.09
N LEU A 203 14.01 -20.48 7.24
CA LEU A 203 14.03 -21.19 5.94
C LEU A 203 13.99 -22.71 6.14
N LYS A 204 14.76 -23.23 7.10
CA LYS A 204 14.75 -24.65 7.47
C LYS A 204 13.39 -25.09 7.99
N PHE A 205 12.73 -24.26 8.81
CA PHE A 205 11.37 -24.54 9.26
C PHE A 205 10.45 -24.65 8.05
N LEU A 206 10.36 -23.63 7.21
CA LEU A 206 9.47 -23.58 6.06
C LEU A 206 9.75 -24.70 5.05
N SER A 207 11.01 -25.09 4.85
CA SER A 207 11.38 -26.18 3.94
C SER A 207 11.04 -27.60 4.43
N LYS A 208 10.68 -27.79 5.71
CA LYS A 208 10.23 -29.10 6.22
C LYS A 208 8.85 -29.51 5.66
N GLY A 209 8.09 -28.55 5.12
CA GLY A 209 6.72 -28.79 4.66
C GLY A 209 6.64 -29.39 3.27
N ASN A 210 5.42 -29.75 2.88
CA ASN A 210 5.16 -30.20 1.52
C ASN A 210 5.49 -29.10 0.49
N PRO A 211 6.19 -29.41 -0.61
CA PRO A 211 6.62 -28.44 -1.64
C PRO A 211 5.45 -27.73 -2.35
N THR A 212 4.22 -28.22 -2.21
CA THR A 212 2.98 -27.57 -2.66
C THR A 212 2.67 -26.24 -1.95
N SER A 213 3.37 -25.93 -0.86
CA SER A 213 3.20 -24.67 -0.13
C SER A 213 3.98 -23.49 -0.75
N LEU A 214 4.72 -23.69 -1.84
CA LEU A 214 5.37 -22.62 -2.60
C LEU A 214 4.43 -22.08 -3.71
N MET A 215 4.15 -20.78 -3.68
CA MET A 215 3.23 -20.15 -4.65
C MET A 215 3.79 -20.11 -6.08
N ASP A 216 5.08 -19.81 -6.23
CA ASP A 216 5.77 -19.66 -7.53
C ASP A 216 7.14 -20.36 -7.54
N GLY A 217 7.29 -21.42 -6.74
CA GLY A 217 8.54 -22.20 -6.63
C GLY A 217 9.70 -21.52 -5.88
N ASN A 218 9.59 -20.24 -5.53
CA ASN A 218 10.70 -19.47 -4.93
C ASN A 218 10.37 -18.73 -3.62
N CYS A 219 9.10 -18.63 -3.21
CA CYS A 219 8.71 -17.77 -2.11
C CYS A 219 7.65 -18.44 -1.21
N PHE A 220 7.84 -18.32 0.10
CA PHE A 220 6.95 -18.92 1.10
C PHE A 220 5.81 -17.96 1.49
N PRO A 221 4.54 -18.38 1.37
CA PRO A 221 3.40 -17.60 1.83
C PRO A 221 3.35 -17.62 3.37
N LEU A 222 3.35 -16.44 3.98
CA LEU A 222 3.19 -16.24 5.41
C LEU A 222 1.94 -15.39 5.65
N TYR A 223 1.13 -15.76 6.64
CA TYR A 223 -0.10 -15.03 6.95
C TYR A 223 0.04 -14.31 8.29
N THR A 224 -0.42 -13.06 8.34
CA THR A 224 -0.47 -12.28 9.57
C THR A 224 -1.67 -11.34 9.58
N MET A 225 -1.97 -10.75 10.73
CA MET A 225 -3.08 -9.80 10.88
C MET A 225 -2.71 -8.43 10.30
N ASP A 226 -3.70 -7.69 9.78
CA ASP A 226 -3.50 -6.28 9.39
C ASP A 226 -3.22 -5.41 10.63
N ASP A 227 -2.59 -4.25 10.41
CA ASP A 227 -2.14 -3.32 11.45
C ASP A 227 -3.29 -2.76 12.32
N ASP A 228 -4.52 -2.78 11.83
CA ASP A 228 -5.70 -2.22 12.49
C ASP A 228 -6.35 -3.16 13.52
N VAL A 229 -5.89 -4.41 13.61
CA VAL A 229 -6.54 -5.43 14.45
C VAL A 229 -5.90 -5.57 15.84
N ASN A 230 -4.59 -5.31 15.98
CA ASN A 230 -3.89 -5.57 17.24
C ASN A 230 -2.79 -4.54 17.53
N ASP A 231 -2.75 -4.03 18.76
CA ASP A 231 -1.67 -3.15 19.27
C ASP A 231 -0.35 -3.90 19.52
N ILE A 232 -0.39 -5.22 19.61
CA ILE A 232 0.73 -6.08 20.03
C ILE A 232 1.58 -6.52 18.83
N THR A 233 0.95 -6.77 17.68
CA THR A 233 1.62 -7.12 16.42
C THR A 233 1.02 -6.30 15.30
N SER A 234 1.85 -5.91 14.35
CA SER A 234 1.41 -5.23 13.14
C SER A 234 2.02 -5.94 11.93
N ARG A 235 1.31 -5.91 10.81
CA ARG A 235 1.84 -6.36 9.51
C ARG A 235 3.13 -5.61 9.17
N ASN A 236 3.23 -4.34 9.54
CA ASN A 236 4.48 -3.58 9.38
C ASN A 236 5.61 -4.07 10.31
N ALA A 237 5.32 -4.51 11.53
CA ALA A 237 6.32 -5.11 12.41
C ALA A 237 6.85 -6.43 11.83
N VAL A 238 5.96 -7.28 11.30
CA VAL A 238 6.35 -8.51 10.58
C VAL A 238 7.20 -8.17 9.35
N ARG A 239 6.77 -7.21 8.53
CA ARG A 239 7.51 -6.76 7.35
C ARG A 239 8.90 -6.21 7.72
N CYS A 240 8.98 -5.41 8.77
CA CYS A 240 10.23 -4.88 9.29
C CYS A 240 11.17 -6.01 9.72
N PHE A 241 10.67 -6.96 10.51
CA PHE A 241 11.43 -8.14 10.93
C PHE A 241 11.95 -8.95 9.73
N LEU A 242 11.08 -9.26 8.75
CA LEU A 242 11.46 -10.02 7.56
C LEU A 242 12.54 -9.28 6.75
N ASN A 243 12.44 -7.96 6.61
CA ASN A 243 13.48 -7.16 5.99
C ASN A 243 14.81 -7.24 6.76
N LEU A 244 14.79 -7.12 8.09
CA LEU A 244 15.99 -7.20 8.93
C LEU A 244 16.72 -8.54 8.76
N ILE A 245 16.00 -9.67 8.84
CA ILE A 245 16.62 -11.00 8.67
C ILE A 245 17.17 -11.19 7.26
N THR A 246 16.45 -10.75 6.22
CA THR A 246 16.90 -10.91 4.83
C THR A 246 18.11 -10.02 4.51
N SER A 247 18.12 -8.78 5.01
CA SER A 247 19.27 -7.88 4.85
C SER A 247 20.50 -8.38 5.60
N SER A 248 20.32 -8.95 6.78
CA SER A 248 21.43 -9.51 7.57
C SER A 248 22.09 -10.74 6.92
N ALA A 249 21.30 -11.55 6.20
CA ALA A 249 21.77 -12.78 5.58
C ALA A 249 22.47 -12.54 4.23
N ASN A 250 22.12 -11.47 3.51
CA ASN A 250 22.60 -11.20 2.14
C ASN A 250 23.65 -10.07 2.11
N TYR A 251 24.67 -10.16 2.96
CA TYR A 251 25.78 -9.19 3.02
C TYR A 251 26.48 -9.11 1.64
N GLY A 252 26.09 -8.14 0.80
CA GLY A 252 26.70 -7.88 -0.51
C GLY A 252 25.77 -7.86 -1.73
N GLU A 253 24.49 -8.23 -1.61
CA GLU A 253 23.52 -8.06 -2.71
C GLU A 253 22.80 -6.70 -2.57
N THR A 254 22.95 -5.82 -3.57
CA THR A 254 22.13 -4.60 -3.67
C THR A 254 20.72 -5.00 -4.11
N PHE A 255 19.77 -5.00 -3.18
CA PHE A 255 18.35 -5.12 -3.50
C PHE A 255 17.85 -3.81 -4.12
N SER A 256 17.28 -3.89 -5.32
CA SER A 256 16.73 -2.76 -6.06
C SER A 256 15.25 -2.48 -5.76
N GLY A 257 14.64 -3.21 -4.81
CA GLY A 257 13.24 -3.09 -4.44
C GLY A 257 13.03 -2.60 -3.01
N ASP A 258 11.90 -1.93 -2.77
CA ASP A 258 11.51 -1.36 -1.47
C ASP A 258 11.36 -2.42 -0.34
N ASN A 259 11.28 -3.71 -0.69
CA ASN A 259 11.02 -4.82 0.22
C ASN A 259 11.92 -6.04 -0.10
N PRO A 260 13.12 -6.16 0.48
CA PRO A 260 14.05 -7.26 0.19
C PRO A 260 13.49 -8.65 0.56
N HIS A 261 12.59 -8.73 1.55
CA HIS A 261 11.99 -9.98 1.98
C HIS A 261 11.14 -10.68 0.90
N GLU A 262 10.58 -9.95 -0.07
CA GLU A 262 9.67 -10.49 -1.10
C GLU A 262 10.33 -11.56 -2.00
N LYS A 263 11.67 -11.61 -2.03
CA LYS A 263 12.44 -12.67 -2.69
C LYS A 263 12.22 -14.05 -2.07
N TYR A 264 11.96 -14.10 -0.77
CA TYR A 264 11.86 -15.35 0.01
C TYR A 264 10.51 -15.55 0.70
N PHE A 265 9.87 -14.45 1.11
CA PHE A 265 8.63 -14.47 1.89
C PHE A 265 7.57 -13.55 1.26
N LYS A 266 6.37 -14.07 1.05
CA LYS A 266 5.19 -13.31 0.62
C LYS A 266 4.27 -13.17 1.81
N LEU A 267 4.01 -11.94 2.23
CA LEU A 267 3.18 -11.66 3.41
C LEU A 267 1.73 -11.38 3.00
N TYR A 268 0.82 -12.21 3.48
CA TYR A 268 -0.60 -12.19 3.18
C TYR A 268 -1.45 -11.87 4.42
N ASN A 269 -2.64 -11.33 4.18
CA ASN A 269 -3.64 -11.05 5.20
C ASN A 269 -4.34 -12.34 5.69
N LEU A 270 -4.22 -12.60 7.00
CA LEU A 270 -4.84 -13.75 7.66
C LEU A 270 -6.37 -13.66 7.71
N SER A 271 -6.95 -12.49 7.94
CA SER A 271 -8.41 -12.30 7.97
C SER A 271 -9.07 -12.65 6.62
N LYS A 272 -8.43 -12.29 5.50
CA LYS A 272 -8.88 -12.65 4.16
C LYS A 272 -8.76 -14.15 3.91
N LEU A 273 -7.65 -14.76 4.32
CA LEU A 273 -7.49 -16.21 4.29
C LEU A 273 -8.63 -16.91 5.05
N LEU A 274 -8.91 -16.51 6.29
CA LEU A 274 -9.98 -17.10 7.10
C LEU A 274 -11.36 -16.94 6.46
N TYR A 275 -11.61 -15.79 5.82
CA TYR A 275 -12.83 -15.57 5.05
C TYR A 275 -12.96 -16.55 3.88
N GLU A 276 -11.89 -16.78 3.11
CA GLU A 276 -11.90 -17.74 2.00
C GLU A 276 -12.05 -19.19 2.48
N LEU A 277 -11.39 -19.57 3.58
CA LEU A 277 -11.55 -20.90 4.15
C LEU A 277 -13.00 -21.13 4.62
N LYS A 278 -13.60 -20.12 5.25
CA LYS A 278 -14.99 -20.19 5.71
C LYS A 278 -15.99 -20.20 4.55
N SER A 279 -15.72 -19.47 3.46
CA SER A 279 -16.62 -19.44 2.29
C SER A 279 -16.67 -20.78 1.54
N LYS A 280 -15.60 -21.57 1.62
CA LYS A 280 -15.50 -22.92 1.04
C LYS A 280 -16.18 -23.99 1.89
N ASP A 281 -16.40 -23.73 3.16
CA ASP A 281 -17.14 -24.62 4.05
C ASP A 281 -18.66 -24.51 3.78
N GLN A 282 -19.14 -25.30 2.81
CA GLN A 282 -20.55 -25.34 2.40
C GLN A 282 -21.49 -25.95 3.47
N SER A 283 -20.98 -26.35 4.63
CA SER A 283 -21.80 -26.91 5.71
C SER A 283 -22.77 -25.90 6.34
N PHE A 284 -22.55 -24.58 6.18
CA PHE A 284 -23.51 -23.56 6.63
C PHE A 284 -24.71 -23.35 5.69
N ALA A 285 -24.62 -23.74 4.41
CA ALA A 285 -25.74 -23.61 3.48
C ALA A 285 -26.83 -24.68 3.73
N HIS A 286 -26.46 -25.85 4.24
CA HIS A 286 -27.41 -26.94 4.51
C HIS A 286 -28.13 -26.85 5.87
N HIS A 287 -27.57 -26.12 6.86
CA HIS A 287 -28.27 -25.90 8.12
C HIS A 287 -29.32 -24.79 8.07
N ALA A 288 -29.20 -23.83 7.14
CA ALA A 288 -30.23 -22.81 6.91
C ALA A 288 -31.45 -23.37 6.16
N ALA A 289 -31.27 -24.38 5.31
CA ALA A 289 -32.35 -25.04 4.57
C ALA A 289 -33.14 -26.09 5.39
N LEU A 290 -32.79 -26.28 6.67
CA LEU A 290 -33.55 -27.12 7.61
C LEU A 290 -34.45 -26.30 8.55
N PHE A 291 -34.52 -24.98 8.35
CA PHE A 291 -35.38 -24.07 9.10
C PHE A 291 -36.35 -23.28 8.22
N ASP A 292 -36.53 -23.67 6.95
CA ASP A 292 -37.64 -23.23 6.09
C ASP A 292 -38.64 -24.39 5.85
#